data_AF-A0A2E0J1I9-F1
#
_entry.id   AF-A0A2E0J1I9-F1
#
_cell.length_a   1.000
_cell.length_b   1.000
_cell.length_c   1.000
_cell.angle_alpha   90.00
_cell.angle_beta   90.00
_cell.angle_gamma   90.00
#
_symmetry.space_group_name_H-M   'P 1'
#
loop_
_entity.id
_entity.type
_entity.pdbx_description
1 polymer ?
#
loop_
_entity_poly.entity_id
_entity_poly.type
_entity_poly.pdbx_seq_one_letter_code
_entity_poly.pdbx_strand_id
1 'polypeptide(L)'
;MSDRSHTTGKPSGTDPAAISDDDSALFREAVGPVARLAKGKRRAPWRRMPSPRPAMREADEQAVIGELLDTPPPDDVETGDDLFHRREGVQLSVMRKLRRGQYRCQAEIDLHGMVVDVARHCLAVFLREALDRDYRCVRVVHGKGLRSGNRG
;
A
#
# COMPACT_ATOMS: atom_id res chain seq x y z
N MET A 1 -41.24 58.12 20.46
CA MET A 1 -40.09 58.51 19.64
C MET A 1 -38.90 58.60 20.59
N SER A 2 -38.20 57.48 20.76
CA SER A 2 -36.84 57.26 20.22
C SER A 2 -35.81 58.01 21.09
N ASP A 3 -34.83 57.40 21.75
CA ASP A 3 -34.03 56.28 21.29
C ASP A 3 -33.29 55.55 22.44
N ARG A 4 -32.92 54.30 22.17
CA ARG A 4 -32.15 53.37 22.99
C ARG A 4 -30.66 53.68 22.90
N SER A 5 -29.91 53.39 23.97
CA SER A 5 -28.74 52.49 23.87
C SER A 5 -28.17 52.16 25.24
N HIS A 6 -28.49 50.96 25.70
CA HIS A 6 -27.65 50.21 26.62
C HIS A 6 -26.33 49.86 25.93
N THR A 7 -25.20 50.08 26.61
CA THR A 7 -23.95 49.37 26.33
C THR A 7 -23.46 48.75 27.62
N THR A 8 -23.91 47.53 27.89
CA THR A 8 -23.32 46.64 28.88
C THR A 8 -22.00 46.12 28.33
N GLY A 9 -20.89 46.65 28.85
CA GLY A 9 -19.57 46.05 28.66
C GLY A 9 -19.51 44.73 29.43
N LYS A 10 -19.65 43.61 28.72
CA LYS A 10 -19.48 42.26 29.24
C LYS A 10 -18.01 42.07 29.63
N PRO A 11 -17.65 41.82 30.91
CA PRO A 11 -16.29 41.38 31.21
C PRO A 11 -16.09 40.01 30.57
N SER A 12 -15.09 39.93 29.70
CA SER A 12 -14.65 38.70 29.05
C SER A 12 -14.30 37.66 30.11
N GLY A 13 -15.04 36.55 30.09
CA GLY A 13 -14.79 35.40 30.94
C GLY A 13 -13.40 34.84 30.67
N THR A 14 -12.60 34.77 31.71
CA THR A 14 -11.35 34.02 31.79
C THR A 14 -11.68 32.54 31.62
N ASP A 15 -11.03 31.85 30.68
CA ASP A 15 -11.11 30.40 30.56
C ASP A 15 -10.71 29.76 31.91
N PRO A 16 -11.53 28.87 32.50
CA PRO A 16 -11.24 28.27 33.82
C PRO A 16 -10.03 27.31 33.82
N ALA A 17 -9.34 27.18 32.69
CA ALA A 17 -8.15 26.35 32.51
C ALA A 17 -6.86 27.17 32.30
N ALA A 18 -6.96 28.50 32.18
CA ALA A 18 -5.78 29.36 32.09
C ALA A 18 -5.27 29.66 33.49
N ILE A 19 -4.30 28.87 33.96
CA ILE A 19 -3.60 29.13 35.23
C ILE A 19 -3.01 30.54 35.13
N SER A 20 -3.43 31.44 36.02
CA SER A 20 -2.93 32.81 36.04
C SER A 20 -1.46 32.84 36.47
N ASP A 21 -0.75 33.90 36.09
CA ASP A 21 0.65 34.07 36.50
C ASP A 21 0.78 34.24 38.02
N ASP A 22 -0.23 34.85 38.66
CA ASP A 22 -0.32 35.03 40.11
C ASP A 22 -0.52 33.68 40.81
N ASP A 23 -1.43 32.82 40.33
CA ASP A 23 -1.64 31.47 40.87
C ASP A 23 -0.37 30.61 40.71
N SER A 24 0.32 30.75 39.58
CA SER A 24 1.59 30.06 39.32
C SER A 24 2.71 30.55 40.25
N ALA A 25 2.73 31.83 40.60
CA ALA A 25 3.70 32.40 41.53
C ALA A 25 3.44 31.93 42.97
N LEU A 26 2.19 31.97 43.42
CA LEU A 26 1.78 31.46 44.74
C LEU A 26 2.12 29.98 44.90
N PHE A 27 1.90 29.17 43.86
CA PHE A 27 2.26 27.76 43.86
C PHE A 27 3.77 27.55 43.99
N ARG A 28 4.59 28.30 43.24
CA ARG A 28 6.07 28.19 43.33
C ARG A 28 6.59 28.57 44.72
N GLU A 29 5.98 29.56 45.36
CA GLU A 29 6.32 29.95 46.73
C GLU A 29 5.93 28.86 47.73
N ALA A 30 4.72 28.31 47.63
CA ALA A 30 4.22 27.26 48.52
C ALA A 30 5.00 25.94 48.40
N VAL A 31 5.43 25.56 47.20
CA VAL A 31 6.21 24.33 46.95
C VAL A 31 7.66 24.45 47.42
N GLY A 32 8.21 25.67 47.43
CA GLY A 32 9.58 25.91 47.86
C GLY A 32 10.64 25.33 46.92
N PRO A 33 11.91 25.22 47.38
CA PRO A 33 13.02 24.79 46.52
C PRO A 33 12.88 23.32 46.10
N VAL A 34 12.78 23.08 44.78
CA VAL A 34 12.68 21.74 44.19
C VAL A 34 13.99 21.31 43.52
N ALA A 35 14.42 20.09 43.81
CA ALA A 35 15.52 19.47 43.08
C ALA A 35 15.01 18.91 41.75
N ARG A 36 15.49 19.47 40.64
CA ARG A 36 15.20 18.90 39.31
C ARG A 36 15.86 17.54 39.18
N LEU A 37 15.09 16.51 38.85
CA LEU A 37 15.64 15.21 38.47
C LEU A 37 16.47 15.38 37.20
N ALA A 38 17.76 15.07 37.28
CA ALA A 38 18.63 15.03 36.12
C ALA A 38 18.06 14.00 35.12
N LYS A 39 17.83 14.42 33.87
CA LYS A 39 17.54 13.47 32.78
C LYS A 39 18.76 12.57 32.62
N GLY A 40 18.74 11.41 33.27
CA GLY A 40 19.77 10.40 33.12
C GLY A 40 19.90 9.98 31.67
N LYS A 41 21.12 9.58 31.25
CA LYS A 41 21.34 8.99 29.93
C LYS A 41 20.37 7.81 29.77
N ARG A 42 19.47 7.90 28.78
CA ARG A 42 18.57 6.79 28.44
C ARG A 42 19.44 5.56 28.21
N ARG A 43 19.27 4.53 29.04
CA ARG A 43 19.98 3.25 28.87
C ARG A 43 19.67 2.74 27.47
N ALA A 44 20.72 2.44 26.70
CA ALA A 44 20.56 1.78 25.42
C ALA A 44 19.83 0.45 25.64
N PRO A 45 18.87 0.08 24.77
CA PRO A 45 18.18 -1.19 24.90
C PRO A 45 19.19 -2.32 24.84
N TRP A 46 19.03 -3.29 25.76
CA TRP A 46 19.96 -4.40 25.96
C TRP A 46 20.00 -5.37 24.76
N ARG A 47 19.04 -5.25 23.84
CA ARG A 47 18.98 -5.95 22.56
C ARG A 47 18.62 -4.95 21.46
N ARG A 48 19.20 -5.15 20.27
CA ARG A 48 18.75 -4.45 19.06
C ARG A 48 17.31 -4.83 18.78
N MET A 49 16.43 -3.84 18.68
CA MET A 49 15.06 -4.09 18.27
C MET A 49 15.06 -4.61 16.82
N PRO A 50 14.21 -5.60 16.49
CA PRO A 50 14.04 -6.02 15.12
C PRO A 50 13.61 -4.82 14.26
N SER A 51 14.07 -4.78 13.01
CA SER A 51 13.69 -3.71 12.10
C SER A 51 12.17 -3.73 11.89
N PRO A 52 11.52 -2.55 11.78
CA PRO A 52 10.09 -2.47 11.47
C PRO A 52 9.74 -2.91 10.03
N ARG A 53 10.70 -3.44 9.26
CA ARG A 53 10.45 -4.00 7.94
C ARG A 53 9.70 -5.34 8.06
N PRO A 54 8.65 -5.56 7.26
CA PRO A 54 7.85 -6.79 7.30
C PRO A 54 8.56 -7.94 6.55
N ALA A 55 9.77 -8.30 6.96
CA ALA A 55 10.64 -9.26 6.26
C ALA A 55 9.97 -10.63 6.03
N MET A 56 9.12 -11.08 6.94
CA MET A 56 8.37 -12.34 6.80
C MET A 56 7.35 -12.26 5.65
N ARG A 57 6.65 -11.13 5.52
CA ARG A 57 5.70 -10.91 4.43
C ARG A 57 6.41 -10.86 3.07
N GLU A 58 7.55 -10.17 3.01
CA GLU A 58 8.36 -10.10 1.79
C GLU A 58 8.87 -11.50 1.39
N ALA A 59 9.30 -12.32 2.36
CA ALA A 59 9.73 -13.69 2.13
C ALA A 59 8.58 -14.61 1.67
N ASP A 60 7.41 -14.52 2.32
CA ASP A 60 6.22 -15.28 1.92
C ASP A 60 5.79 -14.91 0.48
N GLU A 61 5.82 -13.62 0.14
CA GLU A 61 5.49 -13.14 -1.19
C GLU A 61 6.47 -13.64 -2.27
N GLN A 62 7.76 -13.79 -1.94
CA GLN A 62 8.76 -14.38 -2.83
C GLN A 62 8.59 -15.90 -2.98
N ALA A 63 8.26 -16.60 -1.88
CA ALA A 63 8.03 -18.04 -1.90
C ALA A 63 6.81 -18.43 -2.77
N VAL A 64 5.73 -17.63 -2.70
CA VAL A 64 4.52 -17.82 -3.52
C VAL A 64 4.83 -17.76 -5.03
N ILE A 65 5.77 -16.90 -5.45
CA ILE A 65 6.19 -16.84 -6.85
C ILE A 65 6.84 -18.17 -7.28
N GLY A 66 7.70 -18.75 -6.43
CA GLY A 66 8.30 -20.06 -6.70
C GLY A 66 7.27 -21.17 -6.85
N GLU A 67 6.32 -21.26 -5.91
CA GLU A 67 5.29 -22.31 -5.90
C GLU A 67 4.33 -22.21 -7.11
N LEU A 68 3.95 -21.00 -7.52
CA LEU A 68 3.13 -20.77 -8.71
C LEU A 68 3.82 -21.19 -10.01
N LEU A 69 5.16 -21.13 -10.06
CA LEU A 69 5.95 -21.54 -11.24
C LEU A 69 6.07 -23.06 -11.37
N ASP A 70 6.03 -23.79 -10.24
CA ASP A 70 6.14 -25.26 -10.19
C ASP A 70 4.84 -25.98 -10.56
N THR A 71 3.71 -25.26 -10.66
CA THR A 71 2.45 -25.85 -11.11
C THR A 71 2.53 -26.18 -12.60
N PRO A 72 2.27 -27.44 -13.02
CA PRO A 72 2.25 -27.80 -14.43
C PRO A 72 1.14 -27.01 -15.15
N PRO A 73 1.38 -26.59 -16.41
CA PRO A 73 0.34 -25.88 -17.15
C PRO A 73 -0.89 -26.80 -17.29
N PRO A 74 -2.11 -26.25 -17.25
CA PRO A 74 -3.30 -27.00 -17.65
C PRO A 74 -3.16 -27.45 -19.12
N ASP A 75 -3.92 -28.47 -19.50
CA ASP A 75 -3.95 -29.01 -20.88
C ASP A 75 -4.05 -27.88 -21.91
N ASP A 76 -3.33 -28.03 -23.02
CA ASP A 76 -3.12 -27.03 -24.06
C ASP A 76 -4.43 -26.34 -24.45
N VAL A 77 -4.50 -25.01 -24.22
CA VAL A 77 -5.53 -24.18 -24.83
C VAL A 77 -5.23 -24.16 -26.33
N GLU A 78 -6.16 -24.66 -27.15
CA GLU A 78 -5.97 -24.72 -28.60
C GLU A 78 -5.65 -23.33 -29.17
N THR A 79 -4.67 -23.30 -30.07
CA THR A 79 -4.25 -22.06 -30.73
C THR A 79 -5.39 -21.55 -31.60
N GLY A 80 -6.13 -20.55 -31.11
CA GLY A 80 -7.27 -19.96 -31.81
C GLY A 80 -8.44 -19.63 -30.90
N ASP A 81 -8.49 -20.21 -29.70
CA ASP A 81 -9.50 -19.85 -28.72
C ASP A 81 -9.23 -18.48 -28.10
N ASP A 82 -10.29 -17.69 -27.97
CA ASP A 82 -10.24 -16.43 -27.23
C ASP A 82 -9.84 -16.72 -25.79
N LEU A 83 -8.63 -16.29 -25.39
CA LEU A 83 -8.18 -16.35 -24.01
C LEU A 83 -9.07 -15.47 -23.14
N PHE A 84 -10.12 -16.08 -22.56
CA PHE A 84 -11.06 -15.41 -21.70
C PHE A 84 -11.05 -16.04 -20.31
N HIS A 85 -10.50 -15.32 -19.35
CA HIS A 85 -10.57 -15.66 -17.95
C HIS A 85 -11.20 -14.52 -17.15
N ARG A 86 -12.08 -14.86 -16.22
CA ARG A 86 -12.72 -13.92 -15.28
C ARG A 86 -12.83 -14.58 -13.91
N ARG A 87 -12.20 -13.99 -12.90
CA ARG A 87 -12.32 -14.42 -11.51
C ARG A 87 -13.76 -14.22 -11.00
N GLU A 88 -14.20 -15.10 -10.10
CA GLU A 88 -15.45 -14.91 -9.35
C GLU A 88 -15.46 -13.56 -8.62
N GLY A 89 -16.61 -12.90 -8.58
CA GLY A 89 -16.77 -11.54 -8.04
C GLY A 89 -16.42 -10.39 -9.00
N VAL A 90 -15.73 -10.64 -10.12
CA VAL A 90 -15.47 -9.60 -11.13
C VAL A 90 -16.70 -9.41 -12.02
N GLN A 91 -17.21 -8.19 -12.14
CA GLN A 91 -18.39 -7.92 -12.97
C GLN A 91 -18.11 -8.16 -14.47
N LEU A 92 -19.09 -8.72 -15.19
CA LEU A 92 -18.98 -8.93 -16.65
C LEU A 92 -18.82 -7.61 -17.44
N SER A 93 -19.31 -6.49 -16.87
CA SER A 93 -19.10 -5.14 -17.40
C SER A 93 -17.62 -4.79 -17.52
N VAL A 94 -16.79 -5.14 -16.52
CA VAL A 94 -15.33 -4.92 -16.53
C VAL A 94 -14.70 -5.63 -17.72
N MET A 95 -15.03 -6.91 -17.91
CA MET A 95 -14.49 -7.68 -19.03
C MET A 95 -14.93 -7.13 -20.40
N ARG A 96 -16.18 -6.67 -20.53
CA ARG A 96 -16.65 -6.03 -21.77
C ARG A 96 -15.90 -4.73 -22.07
N LYS A 97 -15.64 -3.91 -21.05
CA LYS A 97 -14.86 -2.68 -21.19
C LYS A 97 -13.40 -2.97 -21.58
N LEU A 98 -12.80 -4.01 -20.99
CA LEU A 98 -11.44 -4.47 -21.34
C LEU A 98 -11.34 -4.89 -22.81
N ARG A 99 -12.25 -5.75 -23.29
CA ARG A 99 -12.31 -6.15 -24.72
C ARG A 99 -12.50 -4.99 -25.69
N ARG A 100 -13.20 -3.93 -25.26
CA ARG A 100 -13.42 -2.72 -26.07
C ARG A 100 -12.26 -1.72 -25.99
N GLY A 101 -11.16 -2.05 -25.31
CA GLY A 101 -10.02 -1.15 -25.15
C GLY A 101 -10.31 0.08 -24.27
N GLN A 102 -11.34 0.02 -23.42
CA GLN A 102 -11.75 1.15 -22.57
C GLN A 102 -10.91 1.27 -21.29
N TYR A 103 -9.98 0.34 -21.07
CA TYR A 103 -8.94 0.47 -20.07
C TYR A 103 -7.63 0.86 -20.77
N ARG A 104 -6.99 1.93 -20.27
CA ARG A 104 -5.68 2.33 -20.75
C ARG A 104 -4.66 1.27 -20.34
N CYS A 105 -3.89 0.76 -21.30
CA CYS A 105 -2.74 -0.08 -21.01
C CYS A 105 -1.66 0.76 -20.30
N GLN A 106 -1.25 0.35 -19.11
CA GLN A 106 -0.28 1.07 -18.27
C GLN A 106 1.13 0.50 -18.37
N ALA A 107 1.24 -0.79 -18.68
CA ALA A 107 2.50 -1.47 -18.89
C ALA A 107 2.33 -2.66 -19.82
N GLU A 108 3.44 -3.11 -20.40
CA GLU A 108 3.48 -4.20 -21.36
C GLU A 108 4.74 -5.02 -21.21
N ILE A 109 4.61 -6.31 -21.46
CA ILE A 109 5.73 -7.24 -21.57
C ILE A 109 5.63 -8.03 -22.88
N ASP A 110 6.76 -8.17 -23.57
CA ASP A 110 6.91 -9.04 -24.72
C ASP A 110 7.64 -10.33 -24.30
N LEU A 111 6.97 -11.45 -24.48
CA LEU A 111 7.42 -12.82 -24.20
C LEU A 111 7.62 -13.61 -25.50
N HIS A 112 7.51 -12.98 -26.66
CA HIS A 112 7.55 -13.67 -27.94
C HIS A 112 8.88 -14.40 -28.14
N GLY A 113 8.80 -15.72 -28.35
CA GLY A 113 9.98 -16.55 -28.58
C GLY A 113 10.82 -16.86 -27.33
N MET A 114 10.39 -16.46 -26.13
CA MET A 114 11.00 -16.91 -24.88
C MET A 114 10.68 -18.40 -24.63
N VAL A 115 11.63 -19.12 -24.02
CA VAL A 115 11.39 -20.46 -23.49
C VAL A 115 10.37 -20.37 -22.35
N VAL A 116 9.48 -21.36 -22.21
CA VAL A 116 8.37 -21.35 -21.25
C VAL A 116 8.84 -20.97 -19.84
N ASP A 117 9.89 -21.60 -19.31
CA ASP A 117 10.38 -21.32 -17.96
C ASP A 117 10.83 -19.87 -17.76
N VAL A 118 11.53 -19.33 -18.77
CA VAL A 118 11.97 -17.93 -18.78
C VAL A 118 10.77 -17.00 -18.87
N ALA A 119 9.81 -17.29 -19.76
CA ALA A 119 8.61 -16.50 -19.95
C ALA A 119 7.76 -16.46 -18.66
N ARG A 120 7.64 -17.60 -17.97
CA ARG A 120 6.93 -17.69 -16.69
C ARG A 120 7.59 -16.82 -15.63
N HIS A 121 8.92 -16.90 -15.48
CA HIS A 121 9.66 -16.07 -14.53
C HIS A 121 9.49 -14.57 -14.83
N CYS A 122 9.70 -14.16 -16.09
CA CYS A 122 9.52 -12.77 -16.52
C CYS A 122 8.09 -12.27 -16.29
N LEU A 123 7.08 -13.09 -16.58
CA LEU A 123 5.67 -12.75 -16.37
C LEU A 123 5.35 -12.56 -14.87
N ALA A 124 5.87 -13.44 -14.00
CA ALA A 124 5.64 -13.34 -12.57
C ALA A 124 6.22 -12.04 -11.98
N VAL A 125 7.45 -11.70 -12.36
CA VAL A 125 8.10 -10.44 -11.96
C VAL A 125 7.30 -9.24 -12.49
N PHE A 126 6.91 -9.26 -13.77
CA PHE A 126 6.13 -8.19 -14.38
C PHE A 126 4.78 -7.95 -13.69
N LEU A 127 4.02 -9.02 -13.39
CA LEU A 127 2.75 -8.89 -12.70
C LEU A 127 2.93 -8.37 -11.27
N ARG A 128 4.01 -8.76 -10.59
CA ARG A 128 4.34 -8.24 -9.27
C ARG A 128 4.62 -6.73 -9.30
N GLU A 129 5.44 -6.29 -10.24
CA GLU A 129 5.72 -4.86 -10.42
C GLU A 129 4.46 -4.07 -10.79
N ALA A 130 3.58 -4.65 -11.61
CA ALA A 130 2.31 -4.03 -11.95
C ALA A 130 1.40 -3.85 -10.73
N LEU A 131 1.36 -4.84 -9.82
CA LEU A 131 0.63 -4.75 -8.55
C LEU A 131 1.23 -3.69 -7.63
N ASP A 132 2.56 -3.68 -7.47
CA ASP A 132 3.26 -2.72 -6.61
C ASP A 132 3.08 -1.26 -7.10
N ARG A 133 2.87 -1.07 -8.42
CA ARG A 133 2.58 0.23 -9.05
C ARG A 133 1.09 0.56 -9.17
N ASP A 134 0.21 -0.28 -8.63
CA ASP A 134 -1.25 -0.16 -8.73
C ASP A 134 -1.78 -0.05 -10.17
N TYR A 135 -1.15 -0.76 -11.11
CA TYR A 135 -1.62 -0.85 -12.49
C TYR A 135 -2.87 -1.73 -12.58
N ARG A 136 -3.90 -1.21 -13.24
CA ARG A 136 -5.21 -1.84 -13.38
C ARG A 136 -5.38 -2.58 -14.70
N CYS A 137 -4.55 -2.26 -15.71
CA CYS A 137 -4.57 -2.90 -17.01
C CYS A 137 -3.15 -2.97 -17.59
N VAL A 138 -2.74 -4.18 -17.95
CA VAL A 138 -1.44 -4.47 -18.56
C VAL A 138 -1.62 -5.34 -19.79
N ARG A 139 -0.64 -5.34 -20.68
CA ARG A 139 -0.63 -6.16 -21.91
C ARG A 139 0.51 -7.18 -21.85
N VAL A 140 0.20 -8.41 -22.23
CA VAL A 140 1.19 -9.48 -22.38
C VAL A 140 1.20 -9.89 -23.84
N VAL A 141 2.35 -9.76 -24.50
CA VAL A 141 2.56 -10.16 -25.89
C VAL A 141 3.33 -11.48 -25.87
N HIS A 142 2.65 -12.61 -26.05
CA HIS A 142 3.30 -13.93 -26.01
C HIS A 142 3.48 -14.58 -27.39
N GLY A 143 2.99 -13.91 -28.45
CA GLY A 143 2.99 -14.45 -29.82
C GLY A 143 1.85 -15.41 -30.10
N LYS A 144 1.66 -15.75 -31.37
CA LYS A 144 0.68 -16.76 -31.80
C LYS A 144 1.24 -18.11 -31.37
N GLY A 145 0.51 -18.88 -30.55
CA GLY A 145 0.92 -20.10 -29.81
C GLY A 145 1.56 -21.27 -30.60
N LEU A 146 2.08 -21.05 -31.79
CA LEU A 146 2.64 -22.03 -32.72
C LEU A 146 4.01 -22.62 -32.32
N ARG A 147 4.51 -22.38 -31.10
CA ARG A 147 5.89 -22.77 -30.71
C ARG A 147 6.09 -23.40 -29.33
N SER A 148 5.03 -23.69 -28.57
CA SER A 148 5.15 -24.62 -27.42
C SER A 148 4.99 -26.09 -27.83
N GLY A 149 5.14 -26.41 -29.12
CA GLY A 149 5.21 -27.78 -29.60
C GLY A 149 6.45 -28.49 -29.07
N ASN A 150 6.22 -29.32 -28.05
CA ASN A 150 6.98 -30.50 -27.62
C ASN A 150 8.30 -30.75 -28.38
N ARG A 151 9.40 -30.17 -27.91
CA ARG A 151 10.75 -30.67 -28.20
C ARG A 151 11.45 -31.03 -26.89
N GLY A 152 11.06 -32.18 -26.37
CA GLY A 152 11.93 -33.12 -25.66
C GLY A 152 12.14 -34.32 -26.55
#